data_AF-A0A9E3EJV6-F1
#
_entry.id   AF-A0A9E3EJV6-F1
#
_cell.length_a   1.000
_cell.length_b   1.000
_cell.length_c   1.000
_cell.angle_alpha   90.00
_cell.angle_beta   90.00
_cell.angle_gamma   90.00
#
_symmetry.space_group_name_H-M   'P 1'
#
loop_
_entity.id
_entity.type
_entity.pdbx_description
1 polymer ?
#
loop_
_entity_poly.entity_id
_entity_poly.type
_entity_poly.pdbx_seq_one_letter_code
_entity_poly.pdbx_strand_id
1 'polypeptide(L)'
;MQPPGERAVPLGERVVKPQSIRLDWESAHLFLELVRRKSFRKAAEQLRLSVNALRKRISDFEHALGVTLITRHVDGVRLTAEGEKIFAAASTMEEGALALVNVRDHASAAVEGEVKLAVTEGLGALWVAPHLVEFQRANPKLLLDVHCAMRSADVLRREADISVQLTRPTLKDLRVVKLGRLHMVPFAGQTYIDTYGKPSTLPELLEHHRIVVQGDDEPKWAQLYESVVGKLPEGFVTLRTNVSSAQYWSIVNGAGIGMLPTYVYAVGAPIVPLHIKELYLPLDIWMTFHVDAARIPRVRRLADCLLESFSSKIYPWFKDEYIKPEDLEKVYTGKVKVNPFEGFKRISAPSR
;
A
#
# COMPACT_ATOMS: atom_id res chain seq x y z
N MET A 1 63.83 -17.51 -30.12
CA MET A 1 62.40 -17.15 -29.87
C MET A 1 61.67 -18.40 -29.41
N GLN A 2 60.65 -18.25 -28.55
CA GLN A 2 60.07 -19.28 -27.64
C GLN A 2 60.99 -19.71 -26.48
N PRO A 3 60.47 -20.27 -25.36
CA PRO A 3 59.10 -20.21 -24.78
C PRO A 3 59.12 -19.14 -23.64
N PRO A 4 58.45 -19.19 -22.44
CA PRO A 4 57.37 -20.03 -21.87
C PRO A 4 56.06 -19.22 -21.57
N GLY A 5 55.27 -19.61 -20.57
CA GLY A 5 53.99 -18.98 -20.17
C GLY A 5 53.92 -18.42 -18.74
N GLU A 6 52.87 -17.66 -18.45
CA GLU A 6 52.69 -16.96 -17.16
C GLU A 6 52.29 -17.90 -16.01
N ARG A 7 53.11 -17.86 -14.95
CA ARG A 7 52.83 -18.46 -13.63
C ARG A 7 52.34 -17.38 -12.66
N ALA A 8 51.72 -17.83 -11.58
CA ALA A 8 51.14 -16.99 -10.53
C ALA A 8 52.09 -15.94 -9.93
N VAL A 9 51.52 -14.79 -9.54
CA VAL A 9 52.20 -13.73 -8.78
C VAL A 9 52.40 -14.17 -7.31
N PRO A 10 53.59 -14.02 -6.71
CA PRO A 10 53.86 -14.48 -5.35
C PRO A 10 53.24 -13.62 -4.24
N LEU A 11 53.16 -14.21 -3.04
CA LEU A 11 52.82 -13.53 -1.80
C LEU A 11 53.95 -12.63 -1.30
N GLY A 12 53.60 -11.39 -0.93
CA GLY A 12 54.14 -10.79 0.29
C GLY A 12 54.67 -9.38 0.19
N GLU A 13 53.85 -8.41 0.60
CA GLU A 13 54.32 -7.41 1.57
C GLU A 13 53.17 -7.04 2.52
N ARG A 14 53.44 -7.10 3.83
CA ARG A 14 52.44 -6.85 4.88
C ARG A 14 52.22 -5.34 5.05
N VAL A 15 51.35 -4.77 4.23
CA VAL A 15 50.69 -3.51 4.60
C VAL A 15 49.82 -3.78 5.83
N VAL A 16 50.16 -3.16 6.96
CA VAL A 16 49.30 -3.12 8.13
C VAL A 16 48.04 -2.35 7.74
N LYS A 17 46.96 -3.09 7.43
CA LYS A 17 45.69 -2.46 7.07
C LYS A 17 45.17 -1.69 8.29
N PRO A 18 44.80 -0.40 8.16
CA PRO A 18 43.92 0.21 9.14
C PRO A 18 42.65 -0.63 9.21
N GLN A 19 42.15 -0.90 10.41
CA GLN A 19 40.92 -1.68 10.59
C GLN A 19 39.73 -0.88 10.07
N SER A 20 39.39 -1.09 8.80
CA SER A 20 38.17 -0.56 8.20
C SER A 20 36.98 -1.26 8.88
N ILE A 21 36.41 -0.62 9.89
CA ILE A 21 35.19 -1.08 10.56
C ILE A 21 34.10 -1.14 9.49
N ARG A 22 33.72 -2.37 9.11
CA ARG A 22 32.67 -2.58 8.10
C ARG A 22 31.32 -2.28 8.72
N LEU A 23 30.71 -1.19 8.30
CA LEU A 23 29.27 -1.04 8.33
C LEU A 23 28.68 -2.13 7.42
N ASP A 24 28.27 -3.24 8.01
CA ASP A 24 27.74 -4.40 7.28
C ASP A 24 26.24 -4.61 7.50
N TRP A 25 25.65 -5.35 6.55
CA TRP A 25 24.24 -5.70 6.56
C TRP A 25 23.85 -6.55 7.79
N GLU A 26 24.76 -7.39 8.29
CA GLU A 26 24.49 -8.21 9.48
C GLU A 26 24.25 -7.32 10.70
N SER A 27 25.08 -6.32 10.94
CA SER A 27 24.94 -5.37 12.05
C SER A 27 23.63 -4.57 11.97
N ALA A 28 23.27 -4.09 10.78
CA ALA A 28 22.00 -3.41 10.53
C ALA A 28 20.78 -4.31 10.79
N HIS A 29 20.80 -5.56 10.30
CA HIS A 29 19.73 -6.54 10.51
C HIS A 29 19.54 -6.91 12.00
N LEU A 30 20.63 -7.09 12.75
CA LEU A 30 20.57 -7.35 14.20
C LEU A 30 19.94 -6.19 14.97
N PHE A 31 20.21 -4.96 14.55
CA PHE A 31 19.59 -3.75 15.09
C PHE A 31 18.09 -3.67 14.77
N LEU A 32 17.68 -3.90 13.52
CA LEU A 32 16.26 -3.95 13.13
C LEU A 32 15.47 -4.97 13.98
N GLU A 33 15.99 -6.18 14.15
CA GLU A 33 15.30 -7.24 14.89
C GLU A 33 15.23 -6.98 16.40
N LEU A 34 16.23 -6.29 16.96
CA LEU A 34 16.18 -5.80 18.34
C LEU A 34 15.08 -4.76 18.54
N VAL A 35 14.98 -3.80 17.62
CA VAL A 35 13.99 -2.71 17.67
C VAL A 35 12.57 -3.27 17.55
N ARG A 36 12.32 -4.15 16.57
CA ARG A 36 11.02 -4.83 16.36
C ARG A 36 10.51 -5.51 17.62
N ARG A 37 11.40 -6.19 18.35
CA ARG A 37 11.05 -6.97 19.55
C ARG A 37 11.09 -6.19 20.85
N LYS A 38 11.64 -4.97 20.82
CA LYS A 38 11.83 -4.07 21.98
C LYS A 38 12.54 -4.73 23.16
N SER A 39 13.24 -5.85 22.94
CA SER A 39 13.79 -6.70 24.01
C SER A 39 14.97 -7.52 23.52
N PHE A 40 16.14 -7.30 24.14
CA PHE A 40 17.35 -8.08 23.89
C PHE A 40 17.17 -9.59 24.08
N ARG A 41 16.29 -10.03 25.00
CA ARG A 41 16.06 -11.46 25.25
C ARG A 41 15.34 -12.10 24.07
N LYS A 42 14.19 -11.53 23.67
CA LYS A 42 13.36 -12.00 22.55
C LYS A 42 14.08 -11.90 21.20
N ALA A 43 14.96 -10.92 21.04
CA ALA A 43 15.77 -10.75 19.83
C ALA A 43 16.93 -11.75 19.76
N ALA A 44 17.68 -11.94 20.84
CA ALA A 44 18.75 -12.93 20.89
C ALA A 44 18.23 -14.35 20.63
N GLU A 45 17.06 -14.70 21.20
CA GLU A 45 16.35 -15.96 20.97
C GLU A 45 16.03 -16.19 19.48
N GLN A 46 15.41 -15.21 18.80
CA GLN A 46 15.11 -15.30 17.36
C GLN A 46 16.37 -15.44 16.50
N LEU A 47 17.38 -14.64 16.80
CA LEU A 47 18.64 -14.57 16.06
C LEU A 47 19.55 -15.77 16.38
N ARG A 48 19.15 -16.65 17.31
CA ARG A 48 19.94 -17.78 17.84
C ARG A 48 21.31 -17.36 18.37
N LEU A 49 21.36 -16.19 19.00
CA LEU A 49 22.54 -15.61 19.64
C LEU A 49 22.39 -15.61 21.16
N SER A 50 23.50 -15.49 21.89
CA SER A 50 23.43 -15.14 23.31
C SER A 50 23.10 -13.65 23.48
N VAL A 51 22.41 -13.30 24.58
CA VAL A 51 22.07 -11.90 24.91
C VAL A 51 23.32 -11.02 25.00
N ASN A 52 24.44 -11.57 25.50
CA ASN A 52 25.71 -10.86 25.59
C ASN A 52 26.35 -10.65 24.21
N ALA A 53 26.28 -11.64 23.31
CA ALA A 53 26.77 -11.49 21.94
C ALA A 53 25.97 -10.44 21.15
N LEU A 54 24.64 -10.45 21.26
CA LEU A 54 23.79 -9.43 20.64
C LEU A 54 24.09 -8.03 21.20
N ARG A 55 24.21 -7.89 22.53
CA ARG A 55 24.60 -6.61 23.16
C ARG A 55 25.95 -6.09 22.66
N LYS A 56 26.94 -6.97 22.56
CA LYS A 56 28.26 -6.60 22.03
C LYS A 56 28.16 -6.11 20.59
N ARG A 57 27.51 -6.87 19.70
CA ARG A 57 27.36 -6.50 18.28
C ARG A 57 26.61 -5.17 18.09
N ILE A 58 25.57 -4.90 18.88
CA ILE A 58 24.87 -3.61 18.85
C ILE A 58 25.77 -2.47 19.35
N SER A 59 26.52 -2.68 20.44
CA SER A 59 27.48 -1.68 20.93
C SER A 59 28.61 -1.41 19.93
N ASP A 60 29.10 -2.45 19.24
CA ASP A 60 30.12 -2.33 18.21
C ASP A 60 29.56 -1.56 16.98
N PHE A 61 28.26 -1.71 16.66
CA PHE A 61 27.55 -0.97 15.61
C PHE A 61 27.28 0.50 15.97
N GLU A 62 26.86 0.79 17.21
CA GLU A 62 26.73 2.16 17.74
C GLU A 62 28.09 2.88 17.72
N HIS A 63 29.17 2.19 18.12
CA HIS A 63 30.53 2.71 18.04
C HIS A 63 30.99 2.94 16.59
N ALA A 64 30.65 2.06 15.65
CA ALA A 64 30.98 2.22 14.24
C ALA A 64 30.29 3.44 13.60
N LEU A 65 29.08 3.76 14.04
CA LEU A 65 28.30 4.91 13.59
C LEU A 65 28.62 6.21 14.36
N GLY A 66 29.32 6.11 15.49
CA GLY A 66 29.62 7.26 16.37
C GLY A 66 28.40 7.82 17.12
N VAL A 67 27.27 7.10 17.16
CA VAL A 67 26.01 7.55 17.76
C VAL A 67 25.31 6.43 18.54
N THR A 68 24.70 6.80 19.66
CA THR A 68 23.80 5.91 20.42
C THR A 68 22.46 5.82 19.71
N LEU A 69 22.07 4.62 19.29
CA LEU A 69 20.82 4.33 18.58
C LEU A 69 19.69 3.94 19.53
N ILE A 70 20.03 3.35 20.69
CA ILE A 70 19.06 2.81 21.64
C ILE A 70 19.28 3.25 23.08
N THR A 71 18.18 3.37 23.82
CA THR A 71 18.16 3.56 25.27
C THR A 71 17.42 2.41 25.96
N ARG A 72 17.78 2.16 27.23
CA ARG A 72 17.04 1.23 28.08
C ARG A 72 15.94 1.99 28.81
N HIS A 73 14.72 1.47 28.73
CA HIS A 73 13.59 1.89 29.52
C HIS A 73 13.10 0.74 30.41
N VAL A 74 12.25 1.04 31.37
CA VAL A 74 11.61 0.05 32.26
C VAL A 74 10.82 -1.00 31.45
N ASP A 75 10.27 -0.60 30.31
CA ASP A 75 9.45 -1.44 29.41
C ASP A 75 10.26 -2.12 28.29
N GLY A 76 11.58 -1.98 28.27
CA GLY A 76 12.46 -2.57 27.24
C GLY A 76 13.32 -1.54 26.50
N VAL A 77 13.48 -1.73 25.19
CA VAL A 77 14.36 -0.92 24.33
C VAL A 77 13.55 0.17 23.61
N ARG A 78 14.07 1.40 23.58
CA ARG A 78 13.54 2.52 22.78
C ARG A 78 14.64 3.11 21.89
N LEU A 79 14.26 3.63 20.72
CA LEU A 79 15.16 4.35 19.82
C LEU A 79 15.50 5.75 20.36
N THR A 80 16.66 6.26 19.98
CA THR A 80 17.00 7.69 20.03
C THR A 80 16.55 8.38 18.72
N ALA A 81 16.64 9.70 18.65
CA ALA A 81 16.36 10.44 17.41
C ALA A 81 17.29 10.04 16.24
N GLU A 82 18.56 9.69 16.52
CA GLU A 82 19.46 9.12 15.52
C GLU A 82 19.14 7.64 15.24
N GLY A 83 18.69 6.91 16.26
CA GLY A 83 18.14 5.57 16.15
C GLY A 83 16.98 5.45 15.16
N GLU A 84 16.03 6.39 15.17
CA GLU A 84 14.94 6.49 14.20
C GLU A 84 15.46 6.64 12.75
N LYS A 85 16.43 7.54 12.53
CA LYS A 85 17.03 7.77 11.20
C LYS A 85 17.78 6.52 10.70
N ILE A 86 18.59 5.90 11.55
CA ILE A 86 19.33 4.68 11.21
C ILE A 86 18.38 3.49 11.04
N PHE A 87 17.26 3.43 11.77
CA PHE A 87 16.21 2.42 11.58
C PHE A 87 15.55 2.56 10.19
N ALA A 88 15.25 3.79 9.75
CA ALA A 88 14.74 4.04 8.41
C ALA A 88 15.77 3.64 7.31
N ALA A 89 17.04 4.03 7.47
CA ALA A 89 18.11 3.67 6.54
C ALA A 89 18.36 2.15 6.48
N ALA A 90 18.45 1.48 7.63
CA ALA A 90 18.60 0.03 7.72
C ALA A 90 17.39 -0.72 7.15
N SER A 91 16.17 -0.20 7.33
CA SER A 91 14.96 -0.77 6.71
C SER A 91 15.02 -0.68 5.18
N THR A 92 15.56 0.40 4.63
CA THR A 92 15.77 0.54 3.17
C THR A 92 16.83 -0.45 2.67
N MET A 93 17.88 -0.72 3.47
CA MET A 93 18.86 -1.77 3.17
C MET A 93 18.24 -3.17 3.21
N GLU A 94 17.30 -3.42 4.12
CA GLU A 94 16.55 -4.69 4.18
C GLU A 94 15.70 -4.90 2.93
N GLU A 95 15.02 -3.86 2.45
CA GLU A 95 14.26 -3.91 1.21
C GLU A 95 15.17 -4.22 0.00
N GLY A 96 16.37 -3.62 -0.05
CA GLY A 96 17.39 -3.97 -1.04
C GLY A 96 17.89 -5.42 -0.92
N ALA A 97 18.10 -5.92 0.30
CA ALA A 97 18.53 -7.31 0.54
C ALA A 97 17.43 -8.33 0.18
N LEU A 98 16.17 -8.03 0.49
CA LEU A 98 15.00 -8.81 0.06
C LEU A 98 14.85 -8.76 -1.47
N ALA A 99 15.08 -7.61 -2.10
CA ALA A 99 15.12 -7.50 -3.54
C ALA A 99 16.23 -8.37 -4.18
N LEU A 100 17.39 -8.53 -3.54
CA LEU A 100 18.44 -9.46 -4.01
C LEU A 100 18.00 -10.94 -3.92
N VAL A 101 17.23 -11.33 -2.90
CA VAL A 101 16.60 -12.66 -2.86
C VAL A 101 15.60 -12.79 -4.00
N ASN A 102 14.80 -11.75 -4.25
CA ASN A 102 13.84 -11.71 -5.35
C ASN A 102 14.52 -11.74 -6.73
N VAL A 103 15.73 -11.16 -6.91
CA VAL A 103 16.49 -11.24 -8.17
C VAL A 103 16.75 -12.69 -8.57
N ARG A 104 16.99 -13.60 -7.62
CA ARG A 104 17.13 -15.04 -7.92
C ARG A 104 15.83 -15.66 -8.44
N ASP A 105 14.69 -15.24 -7.90
CA ASP A 105 13.35 -15.67 -8.36
C ASP A 105 12.92 -14.94 -9.65
N HIS A 106 13.50 -13.77 -9.97
CA HIS A 106 13.29 -13.01 -11.22
C HIS A 106 14.18 -13.50 -12.38
N ALA A 107 15.28 -14.20 -12.09
CA ALA A 107 16.32 -14.47 -13.09
C ALA A 107 16.02 -15.63 -14.06
N SER A 108 15.14 -16.59 -13.75
CA SER A 108 14.90 -17.75 -14.64
C SER A 108 13.59 -18.51 -14.42
N ALA A 109 12.45 -17.81 -14.40
CA ALA A 109 11.17 -18.43 -14.74
C ALA A 109 10.31 -17.43 -15.52
N ALA A 110 10.10 -17.69 -16.81
CA ALA A 110 9.03 -17.02 -17.54
C ALA A 110 7.70 -17.47 -16.92
N VAL A 111 7.08 -16.56 -16.18
CA VAL A 111 5.84 -16.85 -15.46
C VAL A 111 4.69 -16.97 -16.47
N GLU A 112 4.14 -18.18 -16.60
CA GLU A 112 3.13 -18.53 -17.60
C GLU A 112 1.95 -19.31 -17.00
N GLY A 113 0.86 -19.40 -17.76
CA GLY A 113 -0.43 -19.96 -17.32
C GLY A 113 -1.42 -18.86 -16.94
N GLU A 114 -2.44 -19.21 -16.14
CA GLU A 114 -3.51 -18.30 -15.71
C GLU A 114 -3.44 -18.01 -14.21
N VAL A 115 -3.73 -16.77 -13.80
CA VAL A 115 -3.99 -16.40 -12.39
C VAL A 115 -5.31 -15.64 -12.30
N LYS A 116 -6.18 -16.11 -11.42
CA LYS A 116 -7.50 -15.51 -11.15
C LYS A 116 -7.43 -14.56 -9.96
N LEU A 117 -7.80 -13.31 -10.19
CA LEU A 117 -7.90 -12.26 -9.18
C LEU A 117 -9.35 -11.85 -8.98
N ALA A 118 -9.89 -12.06 -7.79
CA ALA A 118 -11.15 -11.44 -7.38
C ALA A 118 -10.87 -10.16 -6.57
N VAL A 119 -11.61 -9.08 -6.82
CA VAL A 119 -11.39 -7.78 -6.16
C VAL A 119 -12.69 -6.99 -6.02
N THR A 120 -12.83 -6.16 -4.98
CA THR A 120 -13.98 -5.26 -4.87
C THR A 120 -14.00 -4.23 -6.01
N GLU A 121 -15.16 -3.96 -6.60
CA GLU A 121 -15.26 -3.25 -7.90
C GLU A 121 -14.54 -1.90 -7.93
N GLY A 122 -14.71 -1.04 -6.92
CA GLY A 122 -13.99 0.24 -6.86
C GLY A 122 -12.46 0.08 -6.85
N LEU A 123 -11.92 -0.84 -6.05
CA LEU A 123 -10.48 -1.12 -6.05
C LEU A 123 -10.04 -1.73 -7.40
N GLY A 124 -10.82 -2.65 -7.95
CA GLY A 124 -10.51 -3.32 -9.21
C GLY A 124 -10.44 -2.36 -10.38
N ALA A 125 -11.50 -1.57 -10.59
CA ALA A 125 -11.65 -0.67 -11.73
C ALA A 125 -10.77 0.58 -11.62
N LEU A 126 -10.71 1.23 -10.45
CA LEU A 126 -10.08 2.54 -10.30
C LEU A 126 -8.62 2.50 -9.84
N TRP A 127 -8.18 1.39 -9.20
CA TRP A 127 -6.82 1.29 -8.66
C TRP A 127 -5.99 0.14 -9.25
N VAL A 128 -6.50 -1.10 -9.16
CA VAL A 128 -5.73 -2.31 -9.46
C VAL A 128 -5.53 -2.50 -10.97
N ALA A 129 -6.58 -2.47 -11.78
CA ALA A 129 -6.47 -2.69 -13.23
C ALA A 129 -5.45 -1.75 -13.91
N PRO A 130 -5.40 -0.43 -13.58
CA PRO A 130 -4.31 0.46 -13.99
C PRO A 130 -2.88 -0.05 -13.69
N HIS A 131 -2.64 -0.58 -12.48
CA HIS A 131 -1.33 -1.11 -12.06
C HIS A 131 -0.98 -2.43 -12.76
N LEU A 132 -1.98 -3.25 -13.10
CA LEU A 132 -1.77 -4.52 -13.80
C LEU A 132 -1.25 -4.34 -15.23
N VAL A 133 -1.38 -3.16 -15.85
CA VAL A 133 -0.89 -2.91 -17.22
C VAL A 133 0.63 -3.05 -17.32
N GLU A 134 1.39 -2.45 -16.40
CA GLU A 134 2.86 -2.55 -16.38
C GLU A 134 3.32 -3.96 -15.99
N PHE A 135 2.60 -4.58 -15.05
CA PHE A 135 2.82 -5.96 -14.66
C PHE A 135 2.61 -6.93 -15.84
N GLN A 136 1.57 -6.75 -16.65
CA GLN A 136 1.31 -7.58 -17.82
C GLN A 136 2.40 -7.44 -18.88
N ARG A 137 2.93 -6.22 -19.09
CA ARG A 137 4.10 -5.98 -19.98
C ARG A 137 5.34 -6.75 -19.52
N ALA A 138 5.55 -6.87 -18.21
CA ALA A 138 6.66 -7.63 -17.63
C ALA A 138 6.42 -9.16 -17.60
N ASN A 139 5.18 -9.64 -17.76
CA ASN A 139 4.82 -11.06 -17.71
C ASN A 139 3.90 -11.45 -18.89
N PRO A 140 4.33 -11.30 -20.16
CA PRO A 140 3.45 -11.38 -21.33
C PRO A 140 2.86 -12.77 -21.62
N LYS A 141 3.35 -13.83 -20.97
CA LYS A 141 2.83 -15.21 -21.05
C LYS A 141 1.80 -15.55 -19.96
N LEU A 142 1.55 -14.64 -19.03
CA LEU A 142 0.61 -14.81 -17.93
C LEU A 142 -0.76 -14.29 -18.37
N LEU A 143 -1.79 -15.14 -18.31
CA LEU A 143 -3.18 -14.69 -18.41
C LEU A 143 -3.63 -14.21 -17.03
N LEU A 144 -4.12 -12.98 -16.97
CA LEU A 144 -4.77 -12.43 -15.78
C LEU A 144 -6.28 -12.38 -15.98
N ASP A 145 -7.00 -13.18 -15.21
CA ASP A 145 -8.46 -13.18 -15.19
C ASP A 145 -8.93 -12.38 -13.96
N VAL A 146 -9.41 -11.16 -14.19
CA VAL A 146 -9.70 -10.18 -13.13
C VAL A 146 -11.22 -10.00 -12.96
N HIS A 147 -11.74 -10.48 -11.84
CA HIS A 147 -13.16 -10.42 -11.49
C HIS A 147 -13.43 -9.32 -10.46
N CYS A 148 -13.97 -8.21 -10.95
CA CYS A 148 -14.57 -7.19 -10.09
C CYS A 148 -15.91 -7.68 -9.52
N ALA A 149 -16.04 -7.73 -8.20
CA ALA A 149 -17.29 -8.07 -7.51
C ALA A 149 -17.72 -6.92 -6.58
N MET A 150 -19.02 -6.75 -6.37
CA MET A 150 -19.54 -5.63 -5.57
C MET A 150 -19.32 -5.84 -4.06
N ARG A 151 -19.30 -7.09 -3.58
CA ARG A 151 -19.24 -7.43 -2.15
C ARG A 151 -18.01 -8.25 -1.78
N SER A 152 -17.42 -8.00 -0.61
CA SER A 152 -16.32 -8.81 -0.03
C SER A 152 -16.65 -10.30 0.06
N ALA A 153 -17.92 -10.66 0.31
CA ALA A 153 -18.36 -12.05 0.38
C ALA A 153 -18.39 -12.76 -0.99
N ASP A 154 -18.64 -12.02 -2.07
CA ASP A 154 -18.65 -12.58 -3.43
C ASP A 154 -17.23 -12.75 -3.98
N VAL A 155 -16.28 -11.91 -3.53
CA VAL A 155 -14.84 -12.09 -3.78
C VAL A 155 -14.38 -13.44 -3.21
N LEU A 156 -14.68 -13.72 -1.94
CA LEU A 156 -14.27 -14.95 -1.24
C LEU A 156 -14.93 -16.24 -1.72
N ARG A 157 -16.07 -16.17 -2.41
CA ARG A 157 -16.82 -17.34 -2.91
C ARG A 157 -16.36 -17.82 -4.29
N ARG A 158 -15.50 -17.07 -4.97
CA ARG A 158 -15.00 -17.42 -6.31
C ARG A 158 -13.80 -18.35 -6.22
N GLU A 159 -13.61 -19.16 -7.25
CA GLU A 159 -12.41 -19.96 -7.50
C GLU A 159 -11.24 -19.07 -7.95
N ALA A 160 -10.89 -18.08 -7.14
CA ALA A 160 -9.82 -17.13 -7.39
C ALA A 160 -8.54 -17.54 -6.67
N ASP A 161 -7.39 -17.46 -7.34
CA ASP A 161 -6.09 -17.70 -6.72
C ASP A 161 -5.77 -16.61 -5.67
N ILE A 162 -6.13 -15.36 -5.97
CA ILE A 162 -6.01 -14.20 -5.08
C ILE A 162 -7.33 -13.45 -4.99
N SER A 163 -7.61 -12.94 -3.80
CA SER A 163 -8.80 -12.16 -3.44
C SER A 163 -8.38 -10.88 -2.72
N VAL A 164 -8.88 -9.72 -3.13
CA VAL A 164 -8.65 -8.41 -2.49
C VAL A 164 -9.97 -7.77 -2.07
N GLN A 165 -10.15 -7.53 -0.76
CA GLN A 165 -11.42 -7.04 -0.20
C GLN A 165 -11.25 -6.13 1.02
N LEU A 166 -12.32 -5.41 1.37
CA LEU A 166 -12.36 -4.41 2.45
C LEU A 166 -12.79 -5.00 3.81
N THR A 167 -13.06 -6.31 3.87
CA THR A 167 -13.48 -7.02 5.07
C THR A 167 -12.52 -8.15 5.36
N ARG A 168 -11.98 -8.21 6.58
CA ARG A 168 -11.05 -9.28 6.97
C ARG A 168 -11.76 -10.64 6.96
N PRO A 169 -11.32 -11.62 6.14
CA PRO A 169 -11.92 -12.95 6.14
C PRO A 169 -11.50 -13.77 7.38
N THR A 170 -12.34 -14.74 7.72
CA THR A 170 -12.21 -15.61 8.90
C THR A 170 -12.02 -17.09 8.56
N LEU A 171 -11.88 -17.43 7.28
CA LEU A 171 -11.64 -18.79 6.80
C LEU A 171 -10.22 -19.26 7.19
N LYS A 172 -10.10 -20.51 7.67
CA LYS A 172 -8.86 -21.03 8.27
C LYS A 172 -7.74 -21.28 7.26
N ASP A 173 -8.10 -21.67 6.03
CA ASP A 173 -7.17 -22.16 5.01
C ASP A 173 -6.69 -21.05 4.05
N LEU A 174 -6.95 -19.79 4.41
CA LEU A 174 -6.48 -18.61 3.70
C LEU A 174 -5.28 -17.99 4.41
N ARG A 175 -4.23 -17.68 3.65
CA ARG A 175 -3.22 -16.72 4.11
C ARG A 175 -3.79 -15.31 3.97
N VAL A 176 -3.84 -14.58 5.09
CA VAL A 176 -4.41 -13.21 5.16
C VAL A 176 -3.28 -12.20 5.32
N VAL A 177 -3.23 -11.21 4.43
CA VAL A 177 -2.22 -10.14 4.41
C VAL A 177 -2.95 -8.79 4.35
N LYS A 178 -2.61 -7.85 5.23
CA LYS A 178 -3.08 -6.46 5.11
C LYS A 178 -2.25 -5.76 4.03
N LEU A 179 -2.91 -5.22 3.01
CA LEU A 179 -2.28 -4.45 1.95
C LEU A 179 -2.08 -2.98 2.37
N GLY A 180 -3.04 -2.42 3.11
CA GLY A 180 -3.02 -1.05 3.60
C GLY A 180 -4.38 -0.67 4.19
N ARG A 181 -4.64 0.62 4.34
CA ARG A 181 -5.93 1.17 4.78
C ARG A 181 -6.33 2.35 3.91
N LEU A 182 -7.51 2.30 3.31
CA LEU A 182 -8.08 3.46 2.64
C LEU A 182 -8.97 4.25 3.61
N HIS A 183 -9.20 5.53 3.29
CA HIS A 183 -10.12 6.37 4.04
C HIS A 183 -11.19 6.89 3.08
N MET A 184 -12.46 6.62 3.38
CA MET A 184 -13.57 7.24 2.66
C MET A 184 -13.81 8.63 3.25
N VAL A 185 -13.91 9.65 2.40
CA VAL A 185 -14.17 11.05 2.78
C VAL A 185 -15.15 11.67 1.76
N PRO A 186 -15.88 12.75 2.11
CA PRO A 186 -16.79 13.38 1.16
C PRO A 186 -16.03 14.12 0.04
N PHE A 187 -16.49 13.92 -1.20
CA PHE A 187 -16.03 14.63 -2.39
C PHE A 187 -17.21 15.16 -3.22
N ALA A 188 -16.95 16.19 -4.01
CA ALA A 188 -17.84 16.71 -5.05
C ALA A 188 -17.05 16.93 -6.36
N GLY A 189 -17.70 16.89 -7.52
CA GLY A 189 -17.13 17.42 -8.75
C GLY A 189 -16.98 18.94 -8.69
N GLN A 190 -15.96 19.51 -9.33
CA GLN A 190 -15.72 20.96 -9.33
C GLN A 190 -16.96 21.76 -9.74
N THR A 191 -17.66 21.33 -10.80
CA THR A 191 -18.87 21.97 -11.33
C THR A 191 -20.03 22.03 -10.32
N TYR A 192 -20.10 21.07 -9.40
CA TYR A 192 -21.10 21.08 -8.32
C TYR A 192 -20.76 22.14 -7.27
N ILE A 193 -19.49 22.26 -6.89
CA ILE A 193 -19.02 23.29 -5.96
C ILE A 193 -19.20 24.70 -6.54
N ASP A 194 -18.92 24.88 -7.83
CA ASP A 194 -19.11 26.14 -8.53
C ASP A 194 -20.59 26.59 -8.57
N THR A 195 -21.53 25.63 -8.52
CA THR A 195 -22.98 25.88 -8.62
C THR A 195 -23.67 25.99 -7.25
N TYR A 196 -23.27 25.14 -6.29
CA TYR A 196 -23.99 24.94 -5.02
C TYR A 196 -23.15 25.29 -3.78
N GLY A 197 -21.86 25.64 -3.93
CA GLY A 197 -20.95 25.91 -2.82
C GLY A 197 -20.36 24.66 -2.17
N LYS A 198 -19.47 24.87 -1.20
CA LYS A 198 -18.78 23.84 -0.42
C LYS A 198 -19.29 23.83 1.03
N PRO A 199 -19.90 22.73 1.52
CA PRO A 199 -20.28 22.65 2.92
C PRO A 199 -19.05 22.57 3.81
N SER A 200 -19.13 23.23 4.96
CA SER A 200 -18.12 23.25 6.02
C SER A 200 -18.52 22.39 7.22
N THR A 201 -19.79 22.01 7.33
CA THR A 201 -20.32 21.22 8.46
C THR A 201 -21.17 20.04 8.00
N LEU A 202 -21.36 19.03 8.86
CA LEU A 202 -22.22 17.88 8.58
C LEU A 202 -23.72 18.27 8.45
N PRO A 203 -24.31 19.13 9.32
CA PRO A 203 -25.69 19.60 9.14
C PRO A 203 -25.90 20.29 7.79
N GLU A 204 -25.01 21.21 7.40
CA GLU A 204 -25.05 21.90 6.11
C GLU A 204 -25.00 20.92 4.91
N LEU A 205 -24.13 19.89 4.97
CA LEU A 205 -24.10 18.82 3.97
C LEU A 205 -25.42 18.05 3.89
N LEU A 206 -26.05 17.74 5.02
CA LEU A 206 -27.29 16.94 5.08
C LEU A 206 -28.55 17.75 4.73
N GLU A 207 -28.59 19.04 5.07
CA GLU A 207 -29.79 19.89 4.96
C GLU A 207 -29.83 20.74 3.68
N HIS A 208 -28.69 20.94 2.99
CA HIS A 208 -28.62 21.86 1.84
C HIS A 208 -27.98 21.27 0.57
N HIS A 209 -27.34 20.10 0.64
CA HIS A 209 -26.64 19.53 -0.51
C HIS A 209 -27.21 18.18 -0.97
N ARG A 210 -27.13 17.95 -2.28
CA ARG A 210 -27.45 16.67 -2.92
C ARG A 210 -26.42 15.61 -2.55
N ILE A 211 -26.89 14.41 -2.27
CA ILE A 211 -26.09 13.27 -1.85
C ILE A 211 -26.15 12.16 -2.90
N VAL A 212 -24.99 11.58 -3.22
CA VAL A 212 -24.76 10.48 -4.16
C VAL A 212 -24.25 9.27 -3.38
N VAL A 213 -25.11 8.27 -3.26
CA VAL A 213 -24.89 7.12 -2.36
C VAL A 213 -24.49 5.89 -3.18
N GLN A 214 -23.34 5.28 -2.87
CA GLN A 214 -23.17 3.85 -3.16
C GLN A 214 -24.01 3.09 -2.14
N GLY A 215 -25.15 2.55 -2.59
CA GLY A 215 -26.08 1.77 -1.79
C GLY A 215 -26.08 0.33 -2.26
N ASP A 216 -25.81 -0.58 -1.33
CA ASP A 216 -25.87 -2.02 -1.51
C ASP A 216 -26.90 -2.65 -0.57
N ASP A 217 -27.34 -3.87 -0.89
CA ASP A 217 -28.24 -4.66 -0.03
C ASP A 217 -27.48 -5.32 1.15
N GLU A 218 -26.26 -4.87 1.49
CA GLU A 218 -25.48 -5.41 2.60
C GLU A 218 -25.67 -4.54 3.86
N PRO A 219 -26.43 -5.00 4.88
CA PRO A 219 -26.81 -4.14 6.02
C PRO A 219 -25.63 -3.58 6.81
N LYS A 220 -24.47 -4.26 6.75
CA LYS A 220 -23.24 -3.83 7.43
C LYS A 220 -22.64 -2.57 6.82
N TRP A 221 -22.68 -2.43 5.50
CA TRP A 221 -22.16 -1.24 4.82
C TRP A 221 -23.07 -0.04 5.07
N ALA A 222 -24.39 -0.24 4.97
CA ALA A 222 -25.39 0.78 5.34
C ALA A 222 -25.22 1.25 6.79
N GLN A 223 -25.10 0.33 7.76
CA GLN A 223 -24.88 0.66 9.18
C GLN A 223 -23.55 1.39 9.40
N LEU A 224 -22.47 0.96 8.73
CA LEU A 224 -21.16 1.59 8.87
C LEU A 224 -21.14 3.01 8.28
N TYR A 225 -21.81 3.22 7.15
CA TYR A 225 -22.01 4.53 6.55
C TYR A 225 -22.84 5.44 7.47
N GLU A 226 -23.99 4.95 7.97
CA GLU A 226 -24.86 5.68 8.90
C GLU A 226 -24.15 6.01 10.22
N SER A 227 -23.23 5.15 10.69
CA SER A 227 -22.43 5.42 11.90
C SER A 227 -21.47 6.61 11.78
N VAL A 228 -21.14 7.03 10.56
CA VAL A 228 -20.21 8.15 10.27
C VAL A 228 -20.95 9.38 9.75
N VAL A 229 -21.90 9.19 8.83
CA VAL A 229 -22.63 10.29 8.16
C VAL A 229 -23.95 10.62 8.85
N GLY A 230 -24.45 9.75 9.72
CA GLY A 230 -25.81 9.82 10.26
C GLY A 230 -26.86 9.36 9.26
N LYS A 231 -28.14 9.40 9.69
CA LYS A 231 -29.26 9.03 8.85
C LYS A 231 -29.42 10.05 7.71
N LEU A 232 -29.33 9.58 6.47
CA LEU A 232 -29.53 10.43 5.29
C LEU A 232 -30.99 10.89 5.17
N PRO A 233 -31.27 12.19 4.96
CA PRO A 233 -32.61 12.67 4.66
C PRO A 233 -33.01 12.28 3.24
N GLU A 234 -34.15 11.60 3.10
CA GLU A 234 -34.58 10.98 1.84
C GLU A 234 -34.72 11.97 0.67
N GLY A 235 -35.08 13.23 0.94
CA GLY A 235 -35.23 14.28 -0.07
C GLY A 235 -33.91 14.79 -0.70
N PHE A 236 -32.75 14.49 -0.10
CA PHE A 236 -31.44 14.95 -0.59
C PHE A 236 -30.64 13.86 -1.29
N VAL A 237 -31.02 12.59 -1.16
CA VAL A 237 -30.40 11.49 -1.93
C VAL A 237 -30.91 11.53 -3.37
N THR A 238 -30.11 12.11 -4.27
CA THR A 238 -30.51 12.32 -5.68
C THR A 238 -30.05 11.22 -6.62
N LEU A 239 -29.03 10.44 -6.22
CA LEU A 239 -28.57 9.27 -6.96
C LEU A 239 -28.16 8.16 -6.00
N ARG A 240 -28.61 6.93 -6.32
CA ARG A 240 -28.18 5.70 -5.65
C ARG A 240 -27.71 4.70 -6.69
N THR A 241 -26.58 4.05 -6.44
CA THR A 241 -26.01 3.01 -7.30
C THR A 241 -25.31 1.95 -6.46
N ASN A 242 -25.21 0.71 -6.92
CA ASN A 242 -24.44 -0.35 -6.26
C ASN A 242 -22.99 -0.45 -6.77
N VAL A 243 -22.62 0.31 -7.81
CA VAL A 243 -21.30 0.28 -8.47
C VAL A 243 -20.45 1.49 -8.04
N SER A 244 -19.24 1.26 -7.54
CA SER A 244 -18.34 2.33 -7.06
C SER A 244 -17.86 3.22 -8.20
N SER A 245 -17.52 2.66 -9.36
CA SER A 245 -17.13 3.47 -10.53
C SER A 245 -18.28 4.36 -11.04
N ALA A 246 -19.53 3.90 -10.99
CA ALA A 246 -20.69 4.72 -11.33
C ALA A 246 -20.94 5.84 -10.30
N GLN A 247 -20.73 5.56 -9.00
CA GLN A 247 -20.81 6.58 -7.95
C GLN A 247 -19.74 7.66 -8.18
N TYR A 248 -18.50 7.25 -8.42
CA TYR A 248 -17.38 8.12 -8.75
C TYR A 248 -17.71 9.05 -9.92
N TRP A 249 -18.15 8.50 -11.07
CA TRP A 249 -18.49 9.32 -12.23
C TRP A 249 -19.67 10.26 -12.00
N SER A 250 -20.66 9.83 -11.21
CA SER A 250 -21.80 10.69 -10.85
C SER A 250 -21.34 11.90 -10.03
N ILE A 251 -20.41 11.71 -9.09
CA ILE A 251 -19.82 12.78 -8.28
C ILE A 251 -18.94 13.69 -9.15
N VAL A 252 -18.05 13.13 -9.97
CA VAL A 252 -17.16 13.87 -10.91
C VAL A 252 -17.96 14.80 -11.83
N ASN A 253 -19.09 14.34 -12.36
CA ASN A 253 -19.96 15.11 -13.25
C ASN A 253 -20.97 16.01 -12.51
N GLY A 254 -20.90 16.09 -11.18
CA GLY A 254 -21.63 17.05 -10.37
C GLY A 254 -23.07 16.68 -10.03
N ALA A 255 -23.42 15.39 -9.96
CA ALA A 255 -24.73 14.95 -9.46
C ALA A 255 -24.95 15.32 -7.98
N GLY A 256 -23.88 15.36 -7.18
CA GLY A 256 -23.90 15.71 -5.77
C GLY A 256 -22.61 15.35 -5.05
N ILE A 257 -22.68 15.34 -3.72
CA ILE A 257 -21.60 14.96 -2.80
C ILE A 257 -21.70 13.47 -2.49
N GLY A 258 -20.58 12.76 -2.43
CA GLY A 258 -20.58 11.39 -1.91
C GLY A 258 -19.24 10.99 -1.27
N MET A 259 -19.29 9.96 -0.44
CA MET A 259 -18.09 9.40 0.19
C MET A 259 -17.31 8.60 -0.86
N LEU A 260 -16.04 8.98 -1.10
CA LEU A 260 -15.12 8.28 -2.00
C LEU A 260 -13.77 8.00 -1.27
N PRO A 261 -13.03 6.95 -1.67
CA PRO A 261 -11.77 6.59 -1.03
C PRO A 261 -10.64 7.54 -1.44
N THR A 262 -9.77 7.91 -0.51
CA THR A 262 -8.64 8.85 -0.72
C THR A 262 -7.72 8.57 -1.91
N TYR A 263 -7.66 7.35 -2.44
CA TYR A 263 -6.88 7.05 -3.65
C TYR A 263 -7.43 7.69 -4.93
N VAL A 264 -8.68 8.21 -4.94
CA VAL A 264 -9.28 8.85 -6.14
C VAL A 264 -8.49 10.07 -6.64
N TYR A 265 -7.63 10.66 -5.80
CA TYR A 265 -6.65 11.66 -6.21
C TYR A 265 -5.74 11.19 -7.35
N ALA A 266 -5.21 9.98 -7.24
CA ALA A 266 -4.34 9.42 -8.26
C ALA A 266 -5.05 9.13 -9.58
N VAL A 267 -6.39 9.05 -9.57
CA VAL A 267 -7.22 8.81 -10.76
C VAL A 267 -7.37 10.09 -11.60
N GLY A 268 -7.10 11.27 -11.02
CA GLY A 268 -6.83 12.52 -11.77
C GLY A 268 -8.04 13.27 -12.35
N ALA A 269 -9.27 12.94 -11.96
CA ALA A 269 -10.46 13.70 -12.36
C ALA A 269 -10.61 15.02 -11.57
N PRO A 270 -11.32 16.03 -12.09
CA PRO A 270 -11.55 17.32 -11.41
C PRO A 270 -12.59 17.20 -10.27
N ILE A 271 -12.15 16.65 -9.15
CA ILE A 271 -12.92 16.49 -7.91
C ILE A 271 -12.31 17.28 -6.77
N VAL A 272 -13.17 17.74 -5.85
CA VAL A 272 -12.83 18.59 -4.72
C VAL A 272 -13.11 17.82 -3.43
N PRO A 273 -12.17 17.74 -2.48
CA PRO A 273 -12.42 17.17 -1.16
C PRO A 273 -13.21 18.15 -0.29
N LEU A 274 -14.07 17.62 0.56
CA LEU A 274 -14.81 18.42 1.52
C LEU A 274 -14.26 18.16 2.93
N HIS A 275 -13.72 19.20 3.58
CA HIS A 275 -13.15 19.06 4.91
C HIS A 275 -14.22 19.30 5.96
N ILE A 276 -15.06 18.29 6.21
CA ILE A 276 -15.99 18.29 7.33
C ILE A 276 -15.30 17.61 8.51
N LYS A 277 -15.34 18.27 9.68
CA LYS A 277 -14.66 17.81 10.88
C LYS A 277 -15.05 16.37 11.22
N GLU A 278 -14.05 15.51 11.41
CA GLU A 278 -14.18 14.10 11.82
C GLU A 278 -15.00 13.20 10.87
N LEU A 279 -15.44 13.71 9.70
CA LEU A 279 -16.23 12.94 8.73
C LEU A 279 -15.34 12.11 7.78
N TYR A 280 -14.87 10.96 8.27
CA TYR A 280 -14.16 9.96 7.48
C TYR A 280 -14.41 8.53 7.96
N LEU A 281 -14.27 7.55 7.07
CA LEU A 281 -14.43 6.13 7.38
C LEU A 281 -13.18 5.33 6.97
N PRO A 282 -12.36 4.83 7.92
CA PRO A 282 -11.20 3.99 7.63
C PRO A 282 -11.60 2.55 7.30
N LEU A 283 -11.07 1.98 6.22
CA LEU A 283 -11.32 0.60 5.78
C LEU A 283 -9.99 -0.11 5.48
N ASP A 284 -9.74 -1.21 6.18
CA ASP A 284 -8.55 -2.04 5.95
C ASP A 284 -8.70 -2.87 4.67
N ILE A 285 -7.67 -2.84 3.83
CA ILE A 285 -7.60 -3.62 2.59
C ILE A 285 -6.87 -4.93 2.87
N TRP A 286 -7.51 -6.06 2.57
CA TRP A 286 -7.00 -7.40 2.81
C TRP A 286 -6.79 -8.14 1.50
N MET A 287 -5.58 -8.65 1.30
CA MET A 287 -5.29 -9.68 0.31
C MET A 287 -5.39 -11.05 0.97
N THR A 288 -5.98 -11.99 0.24
CA THR A 288 -6.07 -13.41 0.60
C THR A 288 -5.81 -14.33 -0.57
N PHE A 289 -5.26 -15.50 -0.26
CA PHE A 289 -5.02 -16.59 -1.20
C PHE A 289 -4.92 -17.90 -0.40
N HIS A 290 -5.18 -19.03 -1.05
CA HIS A 290 -5.03 -20.34 -0.40
C HIS A 290 -3.57 -20.59 0.03
N VAL A 291 -3.36 -21.30 1.13
CA VAL A 291 -1.99 -21.55 1.66
C VAL A 291 -1.09 -22.25 0.62
N ASP A 292 -1.65 -23.17 -0.18
CA ASP A 292 -0.91 -23.83 -1.26
C ASP A 292 -0.64 -22.92 -2.46
N ALA A 293 -1.55 -21.99 -2.76
CA ALA A 293 -1.37 -21.02 -3.85
C ALA A 293 -0.15 -20.12 -3.61
N ALA A 294 0.24 -19.90 -2.34
CA ALA A 294 1.48 -19.21 -1.96
C ALA A 294 2.77 -19.84 -2.52
N ARG A 295 2.73 -21.13 -2.89
CA ARG A 295 3.86 -21.88 -3.47
C ARG A 295 3.93 -21.72 -4.99
N ILE A 296 2.83 -21.36 -5.64
CA ILE A 296 2.72 -21.23 -7.09
C ILE A 296 3.43 -19.94 -7.53
N PRO A 297 4.46 -19.99 -8.42
CA PRO A 297 5.24 -18.80 -8.78
C PRO A 297 4.41 -17.66 -9.38
N ARG A 298 3.45 -17.97 -10.25
CA ARG A 298 2.56 -16.97 -10.89
C ARG A 298 1.65 -16.25 -9.89
N VAL A 299 1.15 -16.98 -8.89
CA VAL A 299 0.33 -16.40 -7.81
C VAL A 299 1.19 -15.49 -6.94
N ARG A 300 2.38 -15.95 -6.51
CA ARG A 300 3.32 -15.10 -5.75
C ARG A 300 3.67 -13.83 -6.52
N ARG A 301 3.97 -13.95 -7.82
CA ARG A 301 4.33 -12.83 -8.69
C ARG A 301 3.24 -11.76 -8.73
N LEU A 302 1.96 -12.15 -8.82
CA LEU A 302 0.84 -11.20 -8.73
C LEU A 302 0.66 -10.64 -7.31
N ALA A 303 0.81 -11.46 -6.26
CA ALA A 303 0.70 -11.01 -4.87
C ALA A 303 1.78 -9.96 -4.51
N ASP A 304 3.01 -10.12 -5.01
CA ASP A 304 4.11 -9.16 -4.84
C ASP A 304 3.79 -7.84 -5.56
N CYS A 305 3.27 -7.91 -6.79
CA CYS A 305 2.80 -6.72 -7.52
C CYS A 305 1.67 -5.99 -6.80
N LEU A 306 0.73 -6.73 -6.21
CA LEU A 306 -0.34 -6.13 -5.41
C LEU A 306 0.24 -5.45 -4.16
N LEU A 307 1.15 -6.10 -3.42
CA LEU A 307 1.84 -5.51 -2.27
C LEU A 307 2.55 -4.20 -2.62
N GLU A 308 3.27 -4.15 -3.75
CA GLU A 308 3.90 -2.92 -4.24
C GLU A 308 2.86 -1.85 -4.60
N SER A 309 1.78 -2.22 -5.30
CA SER A 309 0.68 -1.31 -5.68
C SER A 309 -0.12 -0.74 -4.51
N PHE A 310 -0.02 -1.30 -3.31
CA PHE A 310 -0.65 -0.76 -2.10
C PHE A 310 0.36 -0.20 -1.08
N SER A 311 1.65 -0.15 -1.44
CA SER A 311 2.72 0.28 -0.54
C SER A 311 2.53 1.71 -0.04
N SER A 312 2.28 1.85 1.26
CA SER A 312 2.07 3.14 1.94
C SER A 312 3.31 4.07 1.97
N LYS A 313 4.47 3.53 1.57
CA LYS A 313 5.72 4.30 1.31
C LYS A 313 5.68 5.08 0.00
N ILE A 314 4.96 4.56 -1.01
CA ILE A 314 4.81 5.14 -2.35
C ILE A 314 3.48 5.90 -2.44
N TYR A 315 2.43 5.32 -1.85
CA TYR A 315 1.03 5.73 -1.97
C TYR A 315 0.46 6.14 -0.60
N PRO A 316 0.55 7.43 -0.22
CA PRO A 316 0.24 7.89 1.13
C PRO A 316 -1.23 7.69 1.52
N TRP A 317 -2.13 7.58 0.54
CA TRP A 317 -3.56 7.28 0.75
C TRP A 317 -3.86 5.85 1.25
N PHE A 318 -2.85 4.98 1.38
CA PHE A 318 -2.97 3.65 1.99
C PHE A 318 -2.33 3.52 3.39
N LYS A 319 -1.88 4.63 3.98
CA LYS A 319 -1.35 4.65 5.36
C LYS A 319 -2.42 4.29 6.38
N ASP A 320 -2.00 3.84 7.57
CA ASP A 320 -2.92 3.51 8.65
C ASP A 320 -3.46 4.77 9.36
N GLU A 321 -2.68 5.85 9.32
CA GLU A 321 -3.07 7.20 9.71
C GLU A 321 -3.88 7.89 8.62
N TYR A 322 -4.97 8.55 9.01
CA TYR A 322 -5.70 9.42 8.10
C TYR A 322 -4.89 10.67 7.76
N ILE A 323 -4.56 10.83 6.48
CA ILE A 323 -3.96 12.06 5.93
C ILE A 323 -5.07 12.84 5.23
N LYS A 324 -5.16 14.14 5.53
CA LYS A 324 -6.15 15.01 4.90
C LYS A 324 -5.94 15.02 3.37
N PRO A 325 -7.02 14.97 2.58
CA PRO A 325 -6.98 15.12 1.13
C PRO A 325 -6.04 16.22 0.61
N GLU A 326 -6.11 17.42 1.20
CA GLU A 326 -5.33 18.61 0.84
C GLU A 326 -3.82 18.51 1.16
N ASP A 327 -3.42 17.49 1.93
CA ASP A 327 -2.03 17.20 2.28
C ASP A 327 -1.46 15.98 1.54
N LEU A 328 -2.30 15.15 0.88
CA LEU A 328 -1.87 13.93 0.18
C LEU A 328 -0.83 14.21 -0.91
N GLU A 329 -1.00 15.27 -1.69
CA GLU A 329 -0.04 15.68 -2.73
C GLU A 329 1.34 16.05 -2.15
N LYS A 330 1.36 16.68 -0.97
CA LYS A 330 2.59 17.14 -0.29
C LYS A 330 3.43 15.97 0.24
N VAL A 331 2.78 14.84 0.54
CA VAL A 331 3.42 13.62 1.06
C VAL A 331 3.56 12.51 0.02
N TYR A 332 3.14 12.75 -1.23
CA TYR A 332 3.27 11.81 -2.33
C TYR A 332 4.68 11.85 -2.92
N THR A 333 5.37 10.71 -2.88
CA THR A 333 6.76 10.55 -3.34
C THR A 333 6.88 9.64 -4.56
N GLY A 334 5.77 9.06 -5.02
CA GLY A 334 5.73 8.23 -6.22
C GLY A 334 5.92 9.04 -7.50
N LYS A 335 6.35 8.38 -8.57
CA LYS A 335 6.21 8.94 -9.92
C LYS A 335 4.74 8.88 -10.31
N VAL A 336 4.17 9.99 -10.77
CA VAL A 336 2.79 10.02 -11.30
C VAL A 336 2.64 8.96 -12.39
N LYS A 337 2.03 7.85 -12.02
CA LYS A 337 1.69 6.71 -12.86
C LYS A 337 0.31 6.23 -12.43
N VAL A 338 -0.71 6.92 -12.91
CA VAL A 338 -1.54 6.51 -14.05
C VAL A 338 -2.52 7.67 -14.24
N ASN A 339 -2.55 8.29 -15.42
CA ASN A 339 -3.73 9.02 -15.85
C ASN A 339 -4.54 8.03 -16.70
N PRO A 340 -5.60 7.38 -16.15
CA PRO A 340 -6.38 6.40 -16.92
C PRO A 340 -7.20 7.06 -18.05
N PHE A 341 -7.12 8.40 -18.17
CA PHE A 341 -7.80 9.21 -19.18
C PHE A 341 -6.86 9.96 -20.12
N GLU A 342 -5.55 9.63 -20.13
CA GLU A 342 -4.61 10.14 -21.12
C GLU A 342 -5.00 9.65 -22.53
N GLY A 343 -5.81 10.46 -23.23
CA GLY A 343 -6.38 10.12 -24.54
C GLY A 343 -7.87 10.44 -24.69
N PHE A 344 -8.62 10.65 -23.60
CA PHE A 344 -10.01 11.12 -23.70
C PHE A 344 -10.04 12.58 -24.14
N LYS A 345 -10.18 12.82 -25.44
CA LYS A 345 -10.47 14.15 -25.98
C LYS A 345 -11.79 14.64 -25.40
N ARG A 346 -11.76 15.76 -24.66
CA ARG A 346 -12.97 16.57 -24.45
C ARG A 346 -13.47 17.00 -25.82
N ILE A 347 -14.51 16.34 -26.32
CA ILE A 347 -15.27 16.85 -27.46
C ILE A 347 -16.00 18.08 -26.93
N SER A 348 -15.39 19.24 -27.16
CA SER A 348 -16.04 20.53 -26.93
C SER A 348 -17.38 20.54 -27.67
N ALA A 349 -18.47 20.87 -26.97
CA ALA A 349 -19.75 21.10 -27.63
C ALA A 349 -19.53 22.14 -28.77
N PRO A 350 -20.14 21.95 -29.96
CA PRO A 350 -20.06 22.96 -31.01
C PRO A 350 -20.63 24.27 -30.47
N SER A 351 -19.89 25.36 -30.68
CA SER A 351 -20.33 26.71 -30.32
C SER A 351 -21.67 27.00 -31.01
N ARG A 352 -22.70 27.24 -30.20
CA ARG A 352 -24.02 27.73 -30.64
C ARG A 352 -24.09 29.24 -30.46
#